data_AF-A0A934GWU8-F1
#
_entry.id   AF-A0A934GWU8-F1
#
_cell.length_a   1.000
_cell.length_b   1.000
_cell.length_c   1.000
_cell.angle_alpha   90.00
_cell.angle_beta   90.00
_cell.angle_gamma   90.00
#
_symmetry.space_group_name_H-M   'P 1'
#
loop_
_entity.id
_entity.type
_entity.pdbx_description
1 polymer ?
#
loop_
_entity_poly.entity_id
_entity_poly.type
_entity_poly.pdbx_seq_one_letter_code
_entity_poly.pdbx_strand_id
1 'polypeptide(L)'
;MSNPRSRLPARRQPPPPRVIDNLTLQQVGLGPFATIFIVVISILPLTGLLIGLYYQRQKHYATRTFGRTIMMFAILLHFIYFCVLCPLLGYIGFNRLF
;
A
#
# COMPACT_ATOMS: atom_id res chain seq x y z
N MET A 1 -72.85 -17.22 9.84
CA MET A 1 -72.24 -15.88 9.69
C MET A 1 -70.86 -15.89 10.35
N SER A 2 -69.79 -16.08 9.58
CA SER A 2 -68.41 -16.14 10.07
C SER A 2 -67.67 -14.84 9.75
N ASN A 3 -67.20 -14.15 10.80
CA ASN A 3 -66.42 -12.92 10.72
C ASN A 3 -65.11 -13.14 9.92
N PRO A 4 -64.86 -12.41 8.81
CA PRO A 4 -63.59 -12.49 8.10
C PRO A 4 -62.56 -11.64 8.85
N ARG A 5 -61.86 -12.27 9.79
CA ARG A 5 -60.71 -11.64 10.45
C ARG A 5 -59.60 -11.47 9.40
N SER A 6 -59.43 -10.23 8.99
CA SER A 6 -58.40 -9.69 8.10
C SER A 6 -57.03 -10.31 8.40
N ARG A 7 -56.59 -11.20 7.51
CA ARG A 7 -55.17 -11.58 7.42
C ARG A 7 -54.43 -10.39 6.81
N LEU A 8 -53.94 -9.50 7.67
CA LEU A 8 -52.96 -8.49 7.28
C LEU A 8 -51.76 -9.22 6.65
N PRO A 9 -51.33 -8.88 5.42
CA PRO A 9 -50.18 -9.51 4.82
C PRO A 9 -48.95 -9.15 5.66
N ALA A 10 -48.18 -10.16 6.04
CA ALA A 10 -46.88 -9.99 6.67
C ALA A 10 -46.06 -9.03 5.80
N ARG A 11 -45.86 -7.82 6.30
CA ARG A 11 -45.03 -6.79 5.69
C ARG A 11 -43.65 -7.41 5.53
N ARG A 12 -43.22 -7.68 4.29
CA ARG A 12 -41.86 -8.12 4.00
C ARG A 12 -40.92 -7.05 4.53
N GLN A 13 -40.30 -7.32 5.68
CA GLN A 13 -39.23 -6.49 6.21
C GLN A 13 -38.09 -6.59 5.18
N PRO A 14 -37.64 -5.47 4.57
CA PRO A 14 -36.46 -5.53 3.72
C PRO A 14 -35.29 -6.06 4.57
N PRO A 15 -34.39 -6.88 3.98
CA PRO A 15 -33.24 -7.39 4.69
C PRO A 15 -32.45 -6.21 5.28
N PRO A 16 -31.91 -6.33 6.51
CA PRO A 16 -31.13 -5.27 7.13
C PRO A 16 -29.98 -4.89 6.19
N PRO A 17 -29.68 -3.59 6.03
CA PRO A 17 -28.57 -3.15 5.19
C PRO A 17 -27.29 -3.82 5.71
N ARG A 18 -26.57 -4.50 4.81
CA ARG A 18 -25.24 -5.05 5.11
C ARG A 18 -24.30 -3.87 5.39
N VAL A 19 -23.97 -3.65 6.66
CA VAL A 19 -23.05 -2.58 7.11
C VAL A 19 -21.57 -2.94 6.84
N ILE A 20 -21.29 -4.07 6.20
CA ILE A 20 -19.98 -4.73 6.29
C ILE A 20 -19.04 -4.41 5.11
N ASP A 21 -19.47 -3.67 4.08
CA ASP A 21 -18.66 -3.62 2.86
C ASP A 21 -17.55 -2.54 2.84
N ASN A 22 -17.39 -1.72 3.89
CA ASN A 22 -16.45 -0.60 3.88
C ASN A 22 -15.55 -0.50 5.13
N LEU A 23 -15.02 -1.62 5.64
CA LEU A 23 -13.90 -1.55 6.59
C LEU A 23 -12.64 -1.07 5.84
N THR A 24 -12.54 0.26 5.69
CA THR A 24 -11.35 0.91 5.13
C THR A 24 -10.14 0.52 5.97
N LEU A 25 -9.00 0.21 5.33
CA LEU A 25 -7.73 -0.12 6.00
C LEU A 25 -7.32 0.88 7.12
N GLN A 26 -7.88 2.09 7.06
CA GLN A 26 -7.76 3.14 8.06
C GLN A 26 -8.34 2.76 9.44
N GLN A 27 -9.43 1.98 9.49
CA GLN A 27 -10.08 1.55 10.73
C GLN A 27 -9.33 0.42 11.47
N VAL A 28 -8.39 -0.25 10.80
CA VAL A 28 -7.60 -1.36 11.37
C VAL A 28 -6.34 -0.86 12.12
N GLY A 29 -6.13 0.46 12.22
CA GLY A 29 -4.96 1.05 12.92
C GLY A 29 -3.61 0.82 12.22
N LEU A 30 -3.60 0.12 11.08
CA LEU A 30 -2.41 -0.20 10.29
C LEU A 30 -1.98 0.93 9.35
N GLY A 31 -2.83 1.93 9.12
CA GLY A 31 -2.53 3.08 8.25
C GLY A 31 -1.20 3.77 8.53
N PRO A 32 -0.93 4.25 9.76
CA PRO A 32 0.32 4.94 10.07
C PRO A 32 1.53 4.00 10.02
N PHE A 33 1.41 2.75 10.49
CA PHE A 33 2.51 1.79 10.47
C PHE A 33 2.90 1.38 9.05
N ALA A 34 1.91 1.12 8.19
CA ALA A 34 2.15 0.85 6.77
C ALA A 34 2.80 2.05 6.09
N THR A 35 2.35 3.27 6.41
CA THR A 35 2.93 4.51 5.86
C THR A 35 4.38 4.71 6.32
N ILE A 36 4.68 4.51 7.60
CA ILE A 36 6.05 4.59 8.14
C ILE A 36 6.94 3.52 7.49
N PHE A 37 6.44 2.29 7.38
CA PHE A 37 7.18 1.19 6.75
C PHE A 37 7.52 1.48 5.28
N ILE A 38 6.54 2.00 4.53
CA ILE A 38 6.70 2.49 3.15
C ILE A 38 7.76 3.60 3.08
N VAL A 39 7.69 4.59 3.97
CA VAL A 39 8.65 5.71 4.02
C VAL A 39 10.06 5.20 4.36
N VAL A 40 10.22 4.36 5.38
CA VAL A 40 11.52 3.81 5.78
C VAL A 40 12.15 2.99 4.65
N ILE A 41 11.36 2.14 3.99
CA ILE A 41 11.82 1.38 2.83
C ILE A 41 12.20 2.28 1.67
N SER A 42 11.50 3.40 1.46
CA SER A 42 11.84 4.34 0.38
C SER A 42 13.15 5.12 0.62
N ILE A 43 13.55 5.31 1.88
CA ILE A 43 14.78 6.00 2.26
C ILE A 43 16.01 5.10 2.05
N LEU A 44 15.87 3.79 2.27
CA LEU A 44 16.96 2.80 2.17
C LEU A 44 17.71 2.83 0.82
N PRO A 45 17.03 2.82 -0.34
CA PRO A 45 17.68 2.98 -1.65
C PRO A 45 18.37 4.33 -1.82
N LEU A 46 17.80 5.40 -1.27
CA LEU A 46 18.39 6.74 -1.33
C LEU A 46 19.71 6.78 -0.55
N THR A 47 19.73 6.22 0.66
CA THR A 47 20.94 6.06 1.46
C THR A 47 21.96 5.18 0.74
N GLY A 48 21.53 4.07 0.12
CA GLY A 48 22.38 3.22 -0.70
C GLY A 48 23.04 3.95 -1.87
N LEU A 49 22.30 4.81 -2.58
CA LEU A 49 22.83 5.67 -3.64
C LEU A 49 23.91 6.63 -3.13
N LEU A 50 23.67 7.29 -1.99
CA LEU A 50 24.64 8.22 -1.38
C LEU A 50 25.92 7.49 -0.95
N ILE A 51 25.77 6.33 -0.31
CA ILE A 51 26.90 5.49 0.11
C ILE A 51 27.69 5.01 -1.12
N GLY A 52 27.00 4.52 -2.15
CA GLY A 52 27.64 4.06 -3.38
C GLY A 52 28.42 5.17 -4.09
N LEU A 53 27.87 6.38 -4.16
CA LEU A 53 28.55 7.57 -4.71
C LEU A 53 29.78 7.97 -3.88
N TYR A 54 29.69 7.87 -2.55
CA TYR A 54 30.83 8.12 -1.66
C TYR A 54 31.97 7.12 -1.94
N TYR A 55 31.67 5.83 -1.99
CA TYR A 55 32.66 4.79 -2.28
C TYR A 55 33.22 4.88 -3.72
N GLN A 56 32.43 5.36 -4.68
CA GLN A 56 32.89 5.55 -6.06
C GLN A 56 33.98 6.63 -6.19
N ARG A 57 34.06 7.59 -5.24
CA ARG A 57 35.10 8.64 -5.23
C ARG A 57 36.43 8.18 -4.61
N GLN A 58 36.50 6.98 -4.06
CA GLN A 58 37.73 6.42 -3.49
C GLN A 58 38.79 6.14 -4.58
N LYS A 59 40.06 6.33 -4.26
CA LYS A 59 41.20 6.05 -5.18
C LYS A 59 41.47 4.56 -5.37
N HIS A 60 41.03 3.71 -4.43
CA HIS A 60 41.23 2.27 -4.50
C HIS A 60 40.22 1.62 -5.46
N TYR A 61 40.71 0.85 -6.42
CA TYR A 61 39.87 0.24 -7.47
C TYR A 61 38.81 -0.73 -6.91
N ALA A 62 39.16 -1.45 -5.84
CA ALA A 62 38.25 -2.38 -5.17
C ALA A 62 37.05 -1.67 -4.52
N THR A 63 37.29 -0.56 -3.80
CA THR A 63 36.22 0.22 -3.16
C THR A 63 35.34 0.96 -4.17
N ARG A 64 35.93 1.40 -5.30
CA ARG A 64 35.17 1.99 -6.41
C ARG A 64 34.22 0.98 -7.07
N THR A 65 34.66 -0.26 -7.24
CA THR A 65 33.83 -1.34 -7.79
C THR A 65 32.71 -1.70 -6.82
N PHE A 66 33.02 -1.80 -5.53
CA PHE A 66 32.02 -2.01 -4.47
C PHE A 66 30.95 -0.90 -4.45
N GLY A 67 31.36 0.37 -4.58
CA GLY A 67 30.45 1.51 -4.68
C GLY A 67 29.49 1.41 -5.87
N ARG A 68 29.98 0.99 -7.06
CA ARG A 68 29.13 0.76 -8.24
C ARG A 68 28.11 -0.35 -8.00
N THR A 69 28.51 -1.45 -7.38
CA THR A 69 27.60 -2.56 -7.05
C THR A 69 26.49 -2.09 -6.09
N ILE A 70 26.84 -1.31 -5.06
CA ILE A 70 25.86 -0.71 -4.15
C ILE A 70 24.89 0.20 -4.91
N MET A 71 25.38 1.04 -5.83
CA MET A 71 24.51 1.90 -6.64
C MET A 71 23.56 1.09 -7.53
N MET A 72 24.05 0.05 -8.21
CA MET A 72 23.19 -0.81 -9.05
C MET A 72 22.12 -1.51 -8.21
N PHE A 73 22.49 -2.03 -7.04
CA PHE A 73 21.55 -2.66 -6.12
C PHE A 73 20.51 -1.66 -5.59
N ALA A 74 20.92 -0.45 -5.22
CA ALA A 74 20.02 0.61 -4.77
C ALA A 74 19.02 1.02 -5.86
N ILE A 75 19.47 1.18 -7.10
CA ILE A 75 18.59 1.50 -8.25
C ILE A 75 17.59 0.36 -8.49
N LEU A 76 18.06 -0.90 -8.48
CA LEU A 76 17.19 -2.06 -8.65
C LEU A 76 16.14 -2.14 -7.55
N LEU A 77 16.53 -1.95 -6.30
CA LEU A 77 15.63 -1.94 -5.15
C LEU A 77 14.59 -0.82 -5.26
N HIS A 78 15.01 0.38 -5.71
CA HIS A 78 14.11 1.50 -5.94
C HIS A 78 13.11 1.22 -7.07
N PHE A 79 13.56 0.55 -8.14
CA PHE A 79 12.70 0.15 -9.25
C PHE A 79 11.63 -0.87 -8.81
N ILE A 80 12.03 -1.93 -8.09
CA ILE A 80 11.09 -2.92 -7.55
C ILE A 80 10.08 -2.25 -6.63
N TYR A 81 10.54 -1.33 -5.78
CA TYR A 81 9.67 -0.57 -4.90
C TYR A 81 8.66 0.28 -5.69
N PHE A 82 9.10 1.01 -6.72
CA PHE A 82 8.20 1.76 -7.60
C PHE A 82 7.20 0.86 -8.33
N CYS A 83 7.64 -0.31 -8.80
CA CYS A 83 6.78 -1.30 -9.46
C CYS A 83 5.67 -1.83 -8.54
N VAL A 84 5.88 -1.89 -7.23
CA VAL A 84 4.84 -2.30 -6.26
C VAL A 84 4.01 -1.10 -5.81
N LEU A 85 4.63 0.06 -5.59
CA LEU A 85 3.96 1.25 -5.08
C LEU A 85 3.01 1.87 -6.12
N CYS A 86 3.41 1.96 -7.39
CA CYS A 86 2.58 2.52 -8.47
C CYS A 86 1.22 1.82 -8.63
N PRO A 87 1.12 0.48 -8.76
CA PRO A 87 -0.16 -0.19 -8.86
C PRO A 87 -0.96 -0.12 -7.55
N LEU A 88 -0.29 -0.08 -6.39
CA LEU A 88 -0.96 0.07 -5.10
C LEU A 88 -1.62 1.45 -4.97
N LEU A 89 -0.91 2.51 -5.34
CA LEU A 89 -1.44 3.88 -5.36
C LEU A 89 -2.54 4.04 -6.41
N GLY A 90 -2.37 3.44 -7.58
CA GLY A 90 -3.40 3.35 -8.61
C GLY A 90 -4.66 2.68 -8.06
N TYR A 91 -4.52 1.49 -7.47
CA TYR A 91 -5.63 0.76 -6.87
C TYR A 91 -6.36 1.59 -5.80
N ILE A 92 -5.64 2.21 -4.86
CA ILE A 92 -6.24 3.05 -3.81
C ILE A 92 -6.92 4.29 -4.42
N GLY A 93 -6.31 4.91 -5.44
CA GLY A 93 -6.86 6.08 -6.12
C GLY A 93 -8.13 5.77 -6.90
N PHE A 94 -8.15 4.66 -7.65
CA PHE A 94 -9.33 4.20 -8.39
C PHE A 94 -10.46 3.81 -7.45
N ASN A 95 -10.18 3.11 -6.35
CA ASN A 95 -11.18 2.72 -5.34
C ASN A 95 -11.76 3.91 -4.54
N ARG A 96 -11.18 5.10 -4.66
CA ARG A 96 -11.72 6.34 -4.09
C ARG A 96 -12.59 7.13 -5.07
N LEU A 97 -12.47 6.85 -6.38
CA LEU A 97 -13.18 7.57 -7.45
C LEU A 97 -14.47 6.86 -7.87
N PHE A 98 -14.58 5.56 -7.60
CA PHE A 98 -15.75 4.72 -7.86
C PHE A 98 -16.34 4.20 -6.54
#